data_AF-A0A5C3KE30-F1
#
_entry.id   AF-A0A5C3KE30-F1
#
_cell.length_a   1.000
_cell.length_b   1.000
_cell.length_c   1.000
_cell.angle_alpha   90.00
_cell.angle_beta   90.00
_cell.angle_gamma   90.00
#
_symmetry.space_group_name_H-M   'P 1'
#
loop_
_entity.id
_entity.type
_entity.pdbx_description
1 polymer ?
#
loop_
_entity_poly.entity_id
_entity_poly.type
_entity_poly.pdbx_seq_one_letter_code
_entity_poly.pdbx_strand_id
1 'polypeptide(L)' 'IWVGDFNHHHPMWDQDKDHRLFTRKNLDEAEQLLEMVAEWGMVMALPKGVPMLRNSQGNWMRPDNVFMSEALEDRVISCK' A
#
# COMPACT_ATOMS: atom_id res chain seq x y z
N ILE A 1 -9.32 10.10 -4.54
CA ILE A 1 -9.10 8.78 -3.89
C ILE A 1 -8.69 7.81 -4.98
N TRP A 2 -7.61 7.07 -4.79
CA TRP A 2 -7.21 5.94 -5.62
C TRP A 2 -7.41 4.65 -4.81
N VAL A 3 -8.10 3.68 -5.39
CA VAL A 3 -8.40 2.39 -4.79
C VAL A 3 -8.14 1.33 -5.84
N GLY A 4 -7.37 0.31 -5.50
CA GLY A 4 -7.17 -0.83 -6.39
C GLY A 4 -6.09 -1.77 -5.92
N ASP A 5 -5.94 -2.84 -6.70
CA ASP A 5 -4.81 -3.75 -6.65
C ASP A 5 -3.64 -3.09 -7.40
N PHE A 6 -2.62 -2.67 -6.63
CA PHE A 6 -1.38 -2.11 -7.20
C PHE A 6 -0.32 -3.19 -7.41
N ASN A 7 -0.46 -4.33 -6.73
CA ASN A 7 0.50 -5.42 -6.73
C ASN A 7 1.98 -4.96 -6.52
N HIS A 8 2.18 -3.94 -5.69
CA HIS A 8 3.50 -3.40 -5.33
C HIS A 8 3.80 -3.64 -3.86
N HIS A 9 5.08 -3.87 -3.56
CA HIS A 9 5.53 -4.19 -2.21
C HIS A 9 6.49 -3.15 -1.66
N HIS A 10 6.17 -2.60 -0.49
CA HIS A 10 6.97 -1.57 0.13
C HIS A 10 6.83 -1.56 1.66
N PRO A 11 7.92 -1.28 2.41
CA PRO A 11 7.89 -1.18 3.88
C PRO A 11 6.91 -0.14 4.45
N MET A 12 6.40 0.78 3.64
CA MET A 12 5.41 1.76 4.09
C MET A 12 4.03 1.14 4.33
N TRP A 13 3.67 0.05 3.64
CA TRP A 13 2.32 -0.53 3.71
C TRP A 13 2.26 -2.03 3.98
N ASP A 14 3.28 -2.79 3.60
CA ASP A 14 3.41 -4.19 3.95
C ASP A 14 3.81 -4.40 5.42
N GLN A 15 3.76 -5.65 5.89
CA GLN A 15 4.23 -6.01 7.22
C GLN A 15 5.75 -5.96 7.27
N ASP A 16 6.32 -5.44 8.35
CA ASP A 16 7.78 -5.33 8.49
C ASP A 16 8.49 -6.68 8.37
N LYS A 17 7.86 -7.77 8.84
CA LYS A 17 8.40 -9.13 8.76
C LYS A 17 8.48 -9.69 7.33
N ASP A 18 7.83 -9.07 6.35
CA ASP A 18 7.84 -9.53 4.95
C ASP A 18 9.07 -9.01 4.18
N HIS A 19 10.24 -8.97 4.82
CA HIS A 19 11.51 -8.49 4.22
C HIS A 19 11.83 -9.11 2.86
N ARG A 20 11.41 -10.37 2.63
CA ARG A 20 11.56 -11.08 1.35
C ARG A 20 10.82 -10.40 0.18
N LEU A 21 9.79 -9.60 0.44
CA LEU A 21 9.05 -8.84 -0.56
C LEU A 21 9.78 -7.54 -0.93
N PHE A 22 10.71 -7.05 -0.12
CA PHE A 22 11.42 -5.79 -0.34
C PHE A 22 12.69 -5.99 -1.17
N THR A 23 12.55 -6.73 -2.26
CA THR A 23 13.63 -6.88 -3.26
C THR A 23 13.86 -5.55 -3.97
N ARG A 24 15.06 -5.32 -4.51
CA ARG A 24 15.38 -4.08 -5.23
C ARG A 24 14.38 -3.80 -6.35
N LYS A 25 14.01 -4.83 -7.12
CA LYS A 25 13.00 -4.75 -8.17
C LYS A 25 11.65 -4.24 -7.65
N ASN A 26 11.13 -4.83 -6.57
CA ASN A 26 9.84 -4.44 -6.02
C ASN A 26 9.85 -3.03 -5.43
N LEU A 27 10.99 -2.61 -4.85
CA LEU A 27 11.15 -1.24 -4.37
C LEU A 27 11.19 -0.24 -5.52
N ASP A 28 11.92 -0.55 -6.60
CA ASP A 28 11.97 0.31 -7.80
C ASP A 28 10.59 0.41 -8.49
N GLU A 29 9.80 -0.68 -8.50
CA GLU A 29 8.42 -0.68 -9.00
C GLU A 29 7.48 0.15 -8.09
N ALA A 30 7.63 0.02 -6.76
CA ALA A 30 6.86 0.80 -5.80
C ALA A 30 7.21 2.30 -5.80
N GLU A 31 8.44 2.65 -6.18
CA GLU A 31 8.91 4.05 -6.23
C GLU A 31 8.07 4.89 -7.18
N GLN A 32 7.72 4.37 -8.36
CA GLN A 32 6.87 5.10 -9.33
C GLN A 32 5.51 5.45 -8.72
N LEU A 33 4.94 4.55 -7.92
CA LEU A 33 3.70 4.81 -7.20
C LEU A 33 3.90 5.87 -6.11
N LEU A 34 5.02 5.82 -5.37
CA LEU A 34 5.35 6.80 -4.35
C LEU A 34 5.58 8.20 -4.93
N GLU A 35 6.25 8.31 -6.06
CA GLU A 35 6.46 9.56 -6.80
C GLU A 35 5.11 10.18 -7.20
N MET A 36 4.19 9.40 -7.76
CA MET A 36 2.85 9.86 -8.07
C MET A 36 2.07 10.27 -6.81
N VAL A 37 2.12 9.47 -5.75
CA VAL A 37 1.46 9.80 -4.48
C VAL A 37 1.97 11.13 -3.92
N ALA A 38 3.27 11.38 -3.99
CA ALA A 38 3.89 12.62 -3.55
C ALA A 38 3.52 13.81 -4.46
N GLU A 39 3.60 13.64 -5.78
CA GLU A 39 3.27 14.67 -6.77
C GLU A 39 1.82 15.17 -6.62
N TRP A 40 0.89 14.26 -6.34
CA TRP A 40 -0.53 14.57 -6.20
C TRP A 40 -0.96 14.87 -4.76
N GLY A 41 -0.03 14.97 -3.80
CA GLY A 41 -0.33 15.31 -2.40
C GLY A 41 -1.28 14.30 -1.74
N MET A 42 -1.04 13.01 -1.99
CA MET A 42 -1.86 11.92 -1.48
C MET A 42 -1.21 11.25 -0.27
N VAL A 43 -2.05 10.70 0.60
CA VAL A 43 -1.70 9.95 1.80
C VAL A 43 -2.30 8.55 1.76
N MET A 44 -1.66 7.59 2.41
CA MET A 44 -2.19 6.23 2.54
C MET A 44 -3.32 6.20 3.58
N ALA A 45 -4.52 5.81 3.15
CA ALA A 45 -5.70 5.78 4.03
C ALA A 45 -5.81 4.51 4.87
N LEU A 46 -5.19 3.42 4.43
CA LEU A 46 -5.26 2.13 5.12
C LEU A 46 -4.10 1.97 6.12
N PRO A 47 -4.37 1.39 7.32
CA PRO A 47 -3.31 1.08 8.27
C PRO A 47 -2.22 0.20 7.65
N LYS A 48 -0.98 0.39 8.08
CA LYS A 48 0.14 -0.47 7.66
C LYS A 48 -0.09 -1.92 8.08
N GLY A 49 0.32 -2.85 7.22
CA GLY A 49 0.43 -4.27 7.55
C GLY A 49 -0.89 -5.04 7.59
N VAL A 50 -1.99 -4.48 7.09
CA VAL A 50 -3.27 -5.21 6.99
C VAL A 50 -3.14 -6.35 5.97
N PRO A 51 -3.25 -7.63 6.38
CA PRO A 51 -3.19 -8.75 5.45
C PRO A 51 -4.52 -8.87 4.69
N MET A 52 -4.47 -8.89 3.36
CA MET A 52 -5.69 -8.91 2.53
C MET A 52 -5.81 -10.18 1.69
N LEU A 53 -4.70 -10.64 1.13
CA LEU A 53 -4.66 -11.82 0.28
C LEU A 53 -3.73 -12.87 0.85
N ARG A 54 -4.15 -14.14 0.81
CA ARG A 54 -3.28 -15.28 1.10
C ARG A 54 -2.90 -15.97 -0.20
N ASN A 55 -1.61 -15.97 -0.53
CA ASN A 55 -1.14 -16.62 -1.75
C ASN A 55 -1.17 -18.16 -1.62
N SER A 56 -0.94 -18.87 -2.74
CA SER A 56 -0.97 -20.33 -2.79
C SER A 56 0.07 -21.01 -1.88
N GLN A 57 1.14 -20.30 -1.53
CA GLN A 57 2.18 -20.76 -0.60
C GLN A 57 1.81 -20.48 0.87
N GLY A 58 0.61 -19.95 1.13
CA GLY A 58 0.10 -19.69 2.46
C GLY A 58 0.58 -18.40 3.10
N ASN A 59 1.28 -17.54 2.36
CA ASN A 59 1.77 -16.27 2.86
C ASN A 59 0.72 -15.17 2.71
N TRP A 60 0.63 -14.30 3.71
CA TRP A 60 -0.18 -13.10 3.66
C TRP A 60 0.53 -12.00 2.86
N MET A 61 -0.25 -11.26 2.08
CA MET A 61 0.20 -10.16 1.24
C MET A 61 -0.84 -9.03 1.26
N ARG A 62 -0.39 -7.83 0.90
CA ARG A 62 -1.24 -6.66 0.72
C ARG A 62 -1.06 -6.07 -0.68
N PRO A 63 -1.75 -6.63 -1.68
CA PRO A 63 -1.70 -6.10 -3.04
C PRO A 63 -2.56 -4.83 -3.20
N ASP A 64 -3.65 -4.71 -2.43
CA ASP A 64 -4.55 -3.57 -2.49
C ASP A 64 -4.10 -2.40 -1.60
N ASN A 65 -4.24 -1.19 -2.12
CA ASN A 65 -4.00 0.05 -1.39
C ASN A 65 -5.11 1.07 -1.62
N VAL A 66 -5.24 1.99 -0.66
CA VAL A 66 -6.10 3.16 -0.78
C VAL A 66 -5.26 4.39 -0.50
N PHE A 67 -5.20 5.28 -1.48
CA PHE A 67 -4.60 6.60 -1.34
C PHE A 67 -5.69 7.66 -1.44
N MET A 68 -5.60 8.71 -0.64
CA MET A 68 -6.52 9.84 -0.70
C MET A 68 -5.76 11.15 -0.59
N SER A 69 -6.28 12.22 -1.17
CA SER A 69 -5.76 13.56 -0.89
C SER A 69 -5.93 13.86 0.60
N GLU A 70 -4.96 14.53 1.21
CA GLU A 70 -4.98 14.93 2.64
C GLU A 70 -6.29 15.65 3.02
N ALA A 71 -6.82 16.51 2.14
CA ALA A 71 -8.09 17.23 2.35
C ALA A 71 -9.34 16.35 2.53
N LEU A 72 -9.26 15.04 2.27
CA LEU A 72 -10.36 14.09 2.44
C LEU A 72 -10.24 13.24 3.71
N GLU A 73 -9.15 13.35 4.47
CA GLU A 73 -8.89 12.49 5.63
C GLU A 73 -10.03 12.54 6.66
N ASP A 74 -10.49 13.73 7.04
CA ASP A 74 -11.61 13.94 7.97
C ASP A 74 -12.99 13.63 7.39
N ARG A 75 -13.06 13.29 6.10
CA ARG A 75 -14.32 13.01 5.37
C ARG A 75 -14.53 11.54 5.06
N VAL A 76 -13.53 10.70 5.29
CA VAL A 76 -13.60 9.25 5.05
C VAL A 76 -13.89 8.54 6.37
N ILE A 77 -14.96 7.76 6.38
CA ILE A 77 -15.30 6.90 7.52
C ILE A 77 -14.70 5.52 7.26
N SER A 78 -13.83 5.05 8.15
CA SER A 78 -13.30 3.69 8.09
C SER A 78 -14.24 2.69 8.77
N CYS A 79 -14.53 1.59 8.08
CA CYS A 79 -15.19 0.43 8.67
C CYS A 79 -14.15 -0.46 9.36
N LYS A 80 -14.52 -1.06 10.51
CA LYS A 80 -13.69 -2.01 11.24
C LYS A 80 -14.16 -3.44 11.00
#